data_AF-A0A4Q7L5V1-F1
#
_entry.id   AF-A0A4Q7L5V1-F1
#
_cell.length_a   1.000
_cell.length_b   1.000
_cell.length_c   1.000
_cell.angle_alpha   90.00
_cell.angle_beta   90.00
_cell.angle_gamma   90.00
#
_symmetry.space_group_name_H-M   'P 1'
#
loop_
_entity.id
_entity.type
_entity.pdbx_description
1 polymer ?
#
loop_
_entity_poly.entity_id
_entity_poly.type
_entity_poly.pdbx_seq_one_letter_code
_entity_poly.pdbx_strand_id
1 'polypeptide(L)'
;MDAAYVAFYPDAAFPGAARTVGSFADLAVACGVRRLVLLADRGADEAERCERAVRDSGAEWTIVRAGFITQNFSEAFLVELVRAGVVALPAGDVAEPFTDAEDIADVAVAALTENGHAGRIHDVTGPRLLTFADAVGEIARVTRREVRYLSVTPEQFVSSLTRRGVPAEYATQLAGLMVEVFDGRRATVTDTVERILGRPPRDFAEYAHKTAATGVWDAHADRRLG
;
A
#
# COMPACT_ATOMS: atom_id res chain seq x y z
N MET A 1 10.11 10.80 24.37
CA MET A 1 9.01 11.03 23.41
C MET A 1 7.80 10.24 23.92
N ASP A 2 6.60 10.79 23.81
CA ASP A 2 5.40 10.18 24.43
C ASP A 2 4.66 9.19 23.49
N ALA A 3 4.89 9.32 22.18
CA ALA A 3 4.28 8.49 21.15
C ALA A 3 5.31 8.09 20.08
N ALA A 4 5.08 6.97 19.41
CA ALA A 4 5.83 6.55 18.23
C ALA A 4 4.91 5.99 17.13
N TYR A 5 5.24 6.30 15.88
CA TYR A 5 4.67 5.69 14.69
C TYR A 5 5.58 4.56 14.21
N VAL A 6 4.99 3.40 13.93
CA VAL A 6 5.70 2.18 13.53
C VAL A 6 5.27 1.80 12.13
N ALA A 7 6.24 1.75 11.22
CA ALA A 7 6.10 1.18 9.89
C ALA A 7 7.30 0.26 9.63
N PHE A 8 7.06 -0.89 9.01
CA PHE A 8 8.11 -1.89 8.74
C PHE A 8 8.43 -1.93 7.24
N TYR A 9 9.72 -1.95 6.92
CA TYR A 9 10.21 -2.10 5.55
C TYR A 9 10.75 -3.53 5.33
N PRO A 10 10.44 -4.20 4.21
CA PRO A 10 9.71 -3.67 3.06
C PRO A 10 8.21 -3.48 3.30
N ASP A 11 7.58 -4.33 4.10
CA ASP A 11 6.13 -4.32 4.35
C ASP A 11 5.77 -5.23 5.55
N ALA A 12 4.69 -4.92 6.30
CA ALA A 12 4.37 -5.61 7.56
C ALA A 12 3.84 -7.04 7.35
N ALA A 13 3.51 -7.41 6.11
CA ALA A 13 3.19 -8.77 5.71
C ALA A 13 4.43 -9.66 5.48
N PHE A 14 5.65 -9.13 5.51
CA PHE A 14 6.86 -9.91 5.22
C PHE A 14 7.30 -10.79 6.41
N PRO A 15 7.73 -12.04 6.17
CA PRO A 15 8.17 -12.94 7.22
C PRO A 15 9.21 -12.32 8.16
N GLY A 16 8.94 -12.35 9.47
CA GLY A 16 9.83 -11.81 10.50
C GLY A 16 9.53 -10.35 10.87
N ALA A 17 8.60 -9.69 10.18
CA ALA A 17 8.09 -8.38 10.56
C ALA A 17 7.58 -8.39 12.00
N ALA A 18 6.78 -9.39 12.39
CA ALA A 18 6.16 -9.44 13.71
C ALA A 18 7.18 -9.47 14.86
N ARG A 19 8.28 -10.21 14.67
CA ARG A 19 9.37 -10.26 15.65
C ARG A 19 10.03 -8.90 15.81
N THR A 20 10.29 -8.22 14.69
CA THR A 20 10.99 -6.94 14.68
C THR A 20 10.10 -5.83 15.25
N VAL A 21 8.84 -5.78 14.82
CA VAL A 21 7.83 -4.85 15.34
C VAL A 21 7.62 -5.06 16.84
N GLY A 22 7.48 -6.31 17.31
CA GLY A 22 7.35 -6.60 18.74
C GLY A 22 8.58 -6.16 19.55
N SER A 23 9.78 -6.49 19.07
CA SER A 23 11.03 -6.09 19.75
C SER A 23 11.16 -4.56 19.84
N PHE A 24 10.74 -3.85 18.79
CA PHE A 24 10.69 -2.39 18.81
C PHE A 24 9.65 -1.87 19.81
N ALA A 25 8.44 -2.45 19.84
CA ALA A 25 7.37 -2.04 20.74
C ALA A 25 7.78 -2.19 22.21
N ASP A 26 8.38 -3.33 22.57
CA ASP A 26 8.91 -3.58 23.92
C ASP A 26 9.97 -2.55 24.31
N LEU A 27 10.93 -2.28 23.41
CA LEU A 27 11.98 -1.30 23.65
C LEU A 27 11.42 0.12 23.80
N ALA A 28 10.46 0.51 22.94
CA ALA A 28 9.84 1.82 22.98
C ALA A 28 9.13 2.05 24.32
N VAL A 29 8.34 1.08 24.79
CA VAL A 29 7.66 1.13 26.10
C VAL A 29 8.68 1.17 27.24
N ALA A 30 9.74 0.38 27.19
CA ALA A 30 10.82 0.41 28.18
C ALA A 30 11.54 1.78 28.23
N CYS A 31 11.58 2.50 27.11
CA CYS A 31 12.09 3.87 27.01
C CYS A 31 11.05 4.96 27.35
N GLY A 32 9.86 4.59 27.79
CA GLY A 32 8.82 5.51 28.27
C GLY A 32 7.87 6.03 27.18
N VAL A 33 7.83 5.42 26.00
CA VAL A 33 6.79 5.69 25.01
C VAL A 33 5.46 5.13 25.52
N ARG A 34 4.44 5.98 25.65
CA ARG A 34 3.11 5.56 26.14
C ARG A 34 2.18 5.14 25.01
N ARG A 35 2.33 5.73 23.81
CA ARG A 35 1.45 5.51 22.66
C ARG A 35 2.18 4.93 21.45
N LEU A 36 1.62 3.89 20.84
CA LEU A 36 2.13 3.29 19.60
C LEU A 36 1.05 3.30 18.53
N VAL A 37 1.38 3.81 17.34
CA VAL A 37 0.52 3.72 16.15
C VAL A 37 1.23 2.87 15.10
N LEU A 38 0.69 1.71 14.78
CA LEU A 38 1.24 0.78 13.78
C LEU A 38 0.53 0.98 12.44
N LEU A 39 1.28 1.15 11.35
CA LEU A 39 0.79 0.89 10.00
C LEU A 39 0.92 -0.61 9.69
N ALA A 40 -0.19 -1.24 9.32
CA ALA A 40 -0.25 -2.67 9.03
C ALA A 40 -1.03 -2.95 7.73
N ASP A 41 -0.73 -4.08 7.10
CA ASP A 41 -1.48 -4.56 5.94
C ASP A 41 -2.83 -5.14 6.33
N ARG A 42 -3.86 -4.75 5.60
CA ARG A 42 -5.21 -5.26 5.84
C ARG A 42 -5.33 -6.69 5.36
N GLY A 43 -5.44 -7.66 6.28
CA GLY A 43 -5.80 -9.05 5.96
C GLY A 43 -4.62 -9.93 5.52
N ALA A 44 -3.42 -9.68 6.04
CA ALA A 44 -2.26 -10.55 5.90
C ALA A 44 -1.90 -11.19 7.25
N ASP A 45 -1.64 -12.50 7.27
CA ASP A 45 -1.39 -13.27 8.51
C ASP A 45 -0.22 -12.72 9.34
N GLU A 46 0.87 -12.32 8.68
CA GLU A 46 2.05 -11.77 9.36
C GLU A 46 1.78 -10.35 9.87
N ALA A 47 0.97 -9.54 9.17
CA ALA A 47 0.52 -8.25 9.67
C ALA A 47 -0.34 -8.39 10.92
N GLU A 48 -1.22 -9.40 10.99
CA GLU A 48 -1.96 -9.69 12.22
C GLU A 48 -1.05 -10.09 13.39
N ARG A 49 0.09 -10.73 13.12
CA ARG A 49 1.10 -11.03 14.14
C ARG A 49 1.79 -9.75 14.62
N CYS A 50 2.10 -8.82 13.72
CA CYS A 50 2.60 -7.48 14.07
C CYS A 50 1.59 -6.75 14.98
N GLU A 51 0.31 -6.77 14.63
CA GLU A 51 -0.74 -6.17 15.43
C GLU A 51 -0.82 -6.76 16.84
N ARG A 52 -0.80 -8.10 16.97
CA ARG A 52 -0.79 -8.77 18.26
C ARG A 52 0.41 -8.34 19.10
N ALA A 53 1.60 -8.30 18.51
CA ALA A 53 2.81 -7.86 19.20
C ALA A 53 2.71 -6.43 19.74
N VAL A 54 2.12 -5.50 18.99
CA VAL A 54 1.90 -4.12 19.45
C VAL A 54 0.79 -4.04 20.52
N ARG A 55 -0.27 -4.84 20.41
CA ARG A 55 -1.34 -4.91 21.42
C ARG A 55 -0.83 -5.42 22.78
N ASP A 56 0.09 -6.37 22.73
CA ASP A 56 0.63 -7.03 23.92
C ASP A 56 1.78 -6.23 24.57
N SER A 57 2.23 -5.13 23.97
CA SER A 57 3.38 -4.34 24.46
C SER A 57 3.10 -3.51 25.72
N GLY A 58 1.83 -3.37 26.11
CA GLY A 58 1.39 -2.52 27.23
C GLY A 58 1.27 -1.03 26.90
N ALA A 59 1.44 -0.62 25.65
CA ALA A 59 1.21 0.75 25.20
C ALA A 59 -0.29 1.06 24.98
N GLU A 60 -0.66 2.35 25.00
CA GLU A 60 -1.86 2.84 24.34
C GLU A 60 -1.69 2.65 22.81
N TRP A 61 -2.22 1.56 22.28
CA TRP A 61 -2.01 1.19 20.88
C TRP A 61 -3.14 1.68 19.96
N THR A 62 -2.79 1.98 18.71
CA THR A 62 -3.71 2.11 17.58
C THR A 62 -3.12 1.39 16.38
N ILE A 63 -3.96 0.67 15.64
CA ILE A 63 -3.56 0.05 14.36
C ILE A 63 -4.24 0.81 13.23
N VAL A 64 -3.45 1.32 12.29
CA VAL A 64 -3.93 1.89 11.02
C VAL A 64 -3.65 0.84 9.95
N ARG A 65 -4.71 0.26 9.40
CA ARG A 65 -4.62 -0.75 8.34
C ARG A 65 -4.78 -0.10 6.98
N ALA A 66 -3.96 -0.49 6.02
CA ALA A 66 -4.09 -0.05 4.64
C ALA A 66 -4.09 -1.23 3.66
N GLY A 67 -4.68 -1.01 2.49
CA GLY A 67 -4.57 -1.91 1.35
C GLY A 67 -3.49 -1.42 0.38
N PHE A 68 -3.70 -1.68 -0.90
CA PHE A 68 -2.78 -1.22 -1.93
C PHE A 68 -2.75 0.32 -2.05
N ILE A 69 -1.55 0.90 -1.98
CA ILE A 69 -1.34 2.35 -1.95
C ILE A 69 -1.31 2.94 -3.37
N THR A 70 -2.04 4.03 -3.61
CA THR A 70 -2.14 4.67 -4.94
C THR A 70 -0.79 5.16 -5.47
N GLN A 71 0.06 5.70 -4.59
CA GLN A 71 1.41 6.18 -4.91
C GLN A 71 2.32 5.11 -5.52
N ASN A 72 2.01 3.82 -5.33
CA ASN A 72 2.74 2.74 -6.01
C ASN A 72 2.74 2.95 -7.53
N PHE A 73 1.70 3.51 -8.15
CA PHE A 73 1.69 3.78 -9.60
C PHE A 73 2.71 4.85 -10.05
N SER A 74 3.13 5.76 -9.16
CA SER A 74 4.15 6.78 -9.43
C SER A 74 5.52 6.45 -8.88
N GLU A 75 5.67 5.33 -8.19
CA GLU A 75 6.88 4.96 -7.47
C GLU A 75 7.31 3.51 -7.74
N ALA A 76 8.41 3.10 -7.09
CA ALA A 76 8.95 1.75 -7.10
C ALA A 76 9.05 1.14 -8.52
N PHE A 77 8.59 -0.10 -8.71
CA PHE A 77 8.70 -0.78 -10.00
C PHE A 77 7.53 -0.50 -10.95
N LEU A 78 6.38 -0.05 -10.44
CA LEU A 78 5.17 0.17 -11.24
C LEU A 78 5.23 1.44 -12.07
N VAL A 79 5.90 2.49 -11.59
CA VAL A 79 6.12 3.71 -12.39
C VAL A 79 6.76 3.37 -13.73
N GLU A 80 7.71 2.44 -13.76
CA GLU A 80 8.38 2.01 -14.98
C GLU A 80 7.45 1.22 -15.92
N LEU A 81 6.48 0.47 -15.37
CA LEU A 81 5.46 -0.21 -16.17
C LEU A 81 4.47 0.79 -16.80
N VAL A 82 4.05 1.80 -16.04
CA VAL A 82 3.21 2.90 -16.54
C VAL A 82 3.94 3.70 -17.62
N ARG A 83 5.22 4.03 -17.41
CA ARG A 83 6.08 4.68 -18.40
C ARG A 83 6.24 3.84 -19.67
N ALA A 84 6.38 2.52 -19.53
CA ALA A 84 6.44 1.59 -20.65
C ALA A 84 5.11 1.39 -21.39
N GLY A 85 3.99 1.89 -20.85
CA GLY A 85 2.66 1.78 -21.46
C GLY A 85 1.95 0.44 -21.20
N VAL A 86 2.55 -0.47 -20.43
CA VAL A 86 1.93 -1.77 -20.10
C VAL A 86 2.19 -2.11 -18.64
N VAL A 87 1.11 -2.11 -17.84
CA VAL A 87 1.12 -2.58 -16.44
C VAL A 87 0.70 -4.04 -16.43
N ALA A 88 1.67 -4.94 -16.34
CA ALA A 88 1.45 -6.38 -16.32
C ALA A 88 1.62 -6.95 -14.90
N LEU A 89 0.53 -7.41 -14.27
CA LEU A 89 0.52 -7.95 -12.90
C LEU A 89 -0.33 -9.23 -12.81
N PRO A 90 0.00 -10.16 -11.89
CA PRO A 90 -0.80 -11.34 -11.63
C PRO A 90 -1.92 -11.06 -10.62
N ALA A 91 -2.73 -10.04 -10.91
CA ALA A 91 -3.78 -9.54 -10.00
C ALA A 91 -5.21 -9.72 -10.55
N GLY A 92 -5.38 -10.28 -11.76
CA GLY A 92 -6.69 -10.54 -12.32
C GLY A 92 -7.55 -9.28 -12.49
N ASP A 93 -8.87 -9.48 -12.44
CA ASP A 93 -9.88 -8.42 -12.43
C ASP A 93 -10.40 -8.17 -11.01
N VAL A 94 -9.51 -8.26 -10.01
CA VAL A 94 -9.87 -8.07 -8.61
C VAL A 94 -9.99 -6.58 -8.30
N ALA A 95 -11.09 -6.22 -7.66
CA ALA A 95 -11.38 -4.85 -7.28
C ALA A 95 -10.86 -4.57 -5.86
N GLU A 96 -10.14 -3.46 -5.70
CA GLU A 96 -9.56 -3.02 -4.45
C GLU A 96 -9.93 -1.56 -4.17
N PRO A 97 -10.12 -1.19 -2.89
CA PRO A 97 -10.31 0.19 -2.52
C PRO A 97 -8.96 0.88 -2.34
N PHE A 98 -8.28 1.17 -3.45
CA PHE A 98 -6.93 1.77 -3.43
C PHE A 98 -6.83 2.94 -2.44
N THR A 99 -5.85 2.88 -1.55
CA THR A 99 -5.71 3.83 -0.43
C THR A 99 -4.67 4.89 -0.78
N ASP A 100 -4.98 6.16 -0.53
CA ASP A 100 -4.00 7.23 -0.70
C ASP A 100 -3.06 7.32 0.51
N ALA A 101 -1.74 7.39 0.28
CA ALA A 101 -0.75 7.48 1.35
C ALA A 101 -0.94 8.72 2.24
N GLU A 102 -1.46 9.83 1.70
CA GLU A 102 -1.76 11.03 2.48
C GLU A 102 -2.97 10.80 3.40
N ASP A 103 -3.94 9.97 3.02
CA ASP A 103 -5.05 9.59 3.92
C ASP A 103 -4.54 8.71 5.07
N ILE A 104 -3.62 7.78 4.78
CA ILE A 104 -2.97 6.95 5.79
C ILE A 104 -2.19 7.83 6.77
N ALA A 105 -1.41 8.78 6.26
CA ALA A 105 -0.62 9.69 7.07
C ALA A 105 -1.51 10.58 7.94
N ASP A 106 -2.56 11.20 7.37
CA ASP A 106 -3.49 12.05 8.11
C ASP A 106 -4.20 11.25 9.24
N VAL A 107 -4.64 10.02 8.98
CA VAL A 107 -5.25 9.14 10.00
C VAL A 107 -4.24 8.73 11.07
N ALA A 108 -2.99 8.41 10.69
CA ALA A 108 -1.94 8.08 11.63
C ALA A 108 -1.58 9.28 12.52
N VAL A 109 -1.54 10.49 11.96
CA VAL A 109 -1.33 11.73 12.71
C VAL A 109 -2.45 11.95 13.72
N ALA A 110 -3.73 11.85 13.31
CA ALA A 110 -4.86 11.96 14.24
C ALA A 110 -4.77 10.92 15.36
N ALA A 111 -4.46 9.66 15.03
CA ALA A 111 -4.26 8.61 16.02
C ALA A 111 -3.10 8.91 17.00
N LEU A 112 -2.03 9.56 16.52
CA LEU A 112 -0.88 9.93 17.34
C LEU A 112 -1.15 11.12 18.26
N THR A 113 -1.95 12.10 17.82
CA THR A 113 -2.06 13.41 18.49
C THR A 113 -3.37 13.62 19.23
N GLU A 114 -4.42 12.87 18.89
CA GLU A 114 -5.76 13.05 19.44
C GLU A 114 -6.13 11.94 20.46
N ASN A 115 -7.24 12.14 21.17
CA ASN A 115 -7.77 11.16 22.12
C ASN A 115 -8.81 10.26 21.44
N GLY A 116 -9.10 9.09 22.02
CA GLY A 116 -10.16 8.19 21.53
C GLY A 116 -9.71 7.13 20.52
N HIS A 117 -8.43 7.13 20.14
CA HIS A 117 -7.83 6.14 19.24
C HIS A 117 -7.17 4.94 19.96
N ALA A 118 -6.96 5.03 21.27
CA ALA A 118 -6.41 3.94 22.06
C ALA A 118 -7.31 2.69 21.99
N GLY A 119 -6.72 1.54 21.73
CA GLY A 119 -7.41 0.27 21.58
C GLY A 119 -8.21 0.12 20.28
N ARG A 120 -7.93 0.94 19.25
CA ARG A 120 -8.68 0.95 17.98
C ARG A 120 -7.89 0.42 16.80
N ILE A 121 -8.62 -0.19 15.87
CA ILE A 121 -8.17 -0.53 14.52
C ILE A 121 -8.93 0.39 13.56
N HIS A 122 -8.23 1.05 12.66
CA HIS A 122 -8.78 1.92 11.63
C HIS A 122 -8.37 1.37 10.27
N ASP A 123 -9.31 0.75 9.55
CA ASP A 123 -9.10 0.32 8.16
C ASP A 123 -9.23 1.54 7.24
N VAL A 124 -8.15 1.96 6.58
CA VAL A 124 -8.12 3.14 5.70
C VAL A 124 -8.25 2.69 4.24
N THR A 125 -9.29 3.18 3.58
CA THR A 125 -9.66 2.79 2.20
C THR A 125 -9.94 4.00 1.34
N GLY A 126 -9.75 3.88 0.03
CA GLY A 126 -10.31 4.84 -0.93
C GLY A 126 -11.86 4.83 -0.96
N PRO A 127 -12.49 5.79 -1.64
CA PRO A 127 -13.95 5.97 -1.65
C PRO A 127 -14.72 4.92 -2.44
N ARG A 128 -14.06 4.15 -3.30
CA ARG A 128 -14.68 3.17 -4.20
C ARG A 128 -13.72 2.02 -4.52
N LEU A 129 -14.30 0.92 -4.99
CA LEU A 129 -13.54 -0.21 -5.51
C LEU A 129 -13.11 0.04 -6.95
N LEU A 130 -11.87 -0.32 -7.26
CA LEU A 130 -11.30 -0.25 -8.60
C LEU A 130 -10.49 -1.50 -8.91
N THR A 131 -10.59 -1.98 -10.14
CA THR A 131 -9.61 -2.94 -10.65
C THR A 131 -8.33 -2.23 -11.08
N PHE A 132 -7.23 -2.98 -11.26
CA PHE A 132 -6.05 -2.42 -11.91
C PHE A 132 -6.33 -1.91 -13.34
N ALA A 133 -7.27 -2.54 -14.05
CA ALA A 133 -7.69 -2.07 -15.37
C ALA A 133 -8.34 -0.68 -15.29
N ASP A 134 -9.20 -0.44 -14.30
CA ASP A 134 -9.83 0.86 -14.08
C ASP A 134 -8.79 1.93 -13.71
N ALA A 135 -7.91 1.64 -12.74
CA ALA A 135 -6.86 2.55 -12.31
C ALA A 135 -5.91 2.91 -13.47
N VAL A 136 -5.45 1.93 -14.24
CA VAL A 136 -4.59 2.17 -15.41
C VAL A 136 -5.35 2.93 -16.50
N GLY A 137 -6.64 2.66 -16.70
CA GLY A 137 -7.50 3.40 -17.62
C GLY A 137 -7.64 4.88 -17.23
N GLU A 138 -7.75 5.19 -15.94
CA GLU A 138 -7.75 6.56 -15.45
C GLU A 138 -6.42 7.27 -15.70
N ILE A 139 -5.29 6.59 -15.47
CA ILE A 139 -3.95 7.10 -15.81
C ILE A 139 -3.84 7.37 -17.31
N ALA A 140 -4.26 6.42 -18.16
CA ALA A 140 -4.23 6.57 -19.62
C ALA A 140 -5.04 7.79 -20.08
N ARG A 141 -6.24 7.99 -19.50
CA ARG A 141 -7.12 9.11 -19.82
C ARG A 141 -6.50 10.46 -19.44
N VAL A 142 -5.94 10.60 -18.24
CA VAL A 142 -5.38 11.89 -17.79
C VAL A 142 -4.07 12.23 -18.49
N THR A 143 -3.24 11.22 -18.80
CA THR A 143 -1.97 11.41 -19.51
C THR A 143 -2.15 11.52 -21.03
N ARG A 144 -3.31 11.12 -21.56
CA ARG A 144 -3.57 10.97 -23.01
C ARG A 144 -2.56 10.04 -23.70
N ARG A 145 -2.06 9.04 -22.97
CA ARG A 145 -1.13 8.02 -23.45
C ARG A 145 -1.85 6.68 -23.60
N GLU A 146 -1.33 5.83 -24.48
CA GLU A 146 -1.74 4.43 -24.52
C GLU A 146 -1.03 3.67 -23.38
N VAL A 147 -1.73 3.56 -22.25
CA VAL A 147 -1.31 2.72 -21.12
C VAL A 147 -2.39 1.67 -20.89
N ARG A 148 -2.01 0.40 -20.84
CA ARG A 148 -2.94 -0.72 -20.66
C ARG A 148 -2.54 -1.63 -19.52
N TYR A 149 -3.55 -2.16 -18.84
CA TYR A 149 -3.37 -3.26 -17.90
C TYR A 149 -3.35 -4.59 -18.63
N LEU A 150 -2.48 -5.50 -18.21
CA LEU A 150 -2.44 -6.88 -18.67
C LEU A 150 -2.41 -7.81 -17.45
N SER A 151 -3.50 -8.53 -17.23
CA SER A 151 -3.50 -9.64 -16.28
C SER A 151 -2.62 -10.76 -16.84
N VAL A 152 -1.56 -11.11 -16.11
CA VAL A 152 -0.63 -12.19 -16.49
C VAL A 152 -0.67 -13.30 -15.45
N THR A 153 -0.27 -14.52 -15.82
CA THR A 153 -0.16 -15.59 -14.82
C THR A 153 1.03 -15.34 -13.89
N PRO A 154 1.04 -15.90 -12.67
CA PRO A 154 2.20 -15.82 -11.77
C PRO A 154 3.50 -16.28 -12.44
N GLU A 155 3.45 -17.34 -13.26
CA GLU A 155 4.61 -17.86 -13.99
C GLU A 155 5.13 -16.86 -15.02
N GLN A 156 4.22 -16.20 -15.75
CA GLN A 156 4.57 -15.15 -16.71
C GLN A 156 5.19 -13.95 -16.01
N PHE A 157 4.67 -13.57 -14.84
CA PHE A 157 5.21 -12.48 -14.03
C PHE A 157 6.63 -12.82 -13.52
N VAL A 158 6.84 -14.00 -12.95
CA VAL A 158 8.17 -14.48 -12.52
C VAL A 158 9.15 -14.51 -13.70
N SER A 159 8.72 -15.05 -14.83
CA SER A 159 9.52 -15.11 -16.05
C SER A 159 9.92 -13.71 -16.56
N SER A 160 9.02 -12.73 -16.44
CA SER A 160 9.28 -11.34 -16.80
C SER A 160 10.31 -10.68 -15.88
N LEU A 161 10.16 -10.84 -14.56
CA LEU A 161 11.09 -10.28 -13.57
C LEU A 161 12.49 -10.90 -13.67
N THR A 162 12.57 -12.22 -13.81
CA THR A 162 13.85 -12.93 -13.93
C THR A 162 14.63 -12.52 -15.18
N ARG A 163 13.96 -12.30 -16.33
CA ARG A 163 14.60 -11.73 -17.53
C ARG A 163 15.17 -10.33 -17.31
N ARG A 164 14.66 -9.58 -16.32
CA ARG A 164 15.13 -8.24 -15.94
C ARG A 164 16.19 -8.27 -14.83
N GLY A 165 16.71 -9.45 -14.49
CA GLY A 165 17.79 -9.62 -13.50
C GLY A 165 17.32 -9.75 -12.05
N VAL A 166 16.01 -9.85 -11.81
CA VAL A 166 15.49 -10.11 -10.46
C VAL A 166 15.76 -11.58 -10.08
N PRO A 167 16.31 -11.87 -8.89
CA PRO A 167 16.51 -13.25 -8.43
C PRO A 167 15.19 -14.06 -8.45
N ALA A 168 15.26 -15.30 -8.94
CA ALA A 168 14.07 -16.13 -9.14
C ALA A 168 13.26 -16.35 -7.86
N GLU A 169 13.94 -16.59 -6.73
CA GLU A 169 13.30 -16.77 -5.43
C GLU A 169 12.49 -15.53 -5.02
N TYR A 170 13.08 -14.34 -5.16
CA TYR A 170 12.38 -13.08 -4.86
C TYR A 170 11.19 -12.85 -5.81
N ALA A 171 11.36 -13.13 -7.11
CA ALA A 171 10.29 -13.01 -8.09
C ALA A 171 9.12 -13.96 -7.76
N THR A 172 9.39 -15.20 -7.35
CA THR A 172 8.38 -16.18 -6.94
C THR A 172 7.65 -15.73 -5.67
N GLN A 173 8.37 -15.23 -4.67
CA GLN A 173 7.77 -14.68 -3.45
C GLN A 173 6.84 -13.50 -3.76
N LEU A 174 7.29 -12.55 -4.60
CA LEU A 174 6.48 -11.40 -5.01
C LEU A 174 5.23 -11.83 -5.80
N ALA A 175 5.35 -12.83 -6.69
CA ALA A 175 4.20 -13.35 -7.43
C ALA A 175 3.17 -14.01 -6.49
N GLY A 176 3.63 -14.79 -5.51
CA GLY A 176 2.77 -15.39 -4.49
C GLY A 176 2.05 -14.33 -3.65
N LEU A 177 2.78 -13.30 -3.21
CA LEU A 177 2.21 -12.18 -2.46
C LEU A 177 1.13 -11.45 -3.26
N MET A 178 1.35 -11.19 -4.55
CA MET A 178 0.34 -10.55 -5.41
C MET A 178 -0.93 -11.39 -5.52
N VAL A 179 -0.82 -12.71 -5.67
CA VAL A 179 -2.00 -13.61 -5.73
C VAL A 179 -2.74 -13.65 -4.40
N GLU A 180 -2.02 -13.71 -3.28
CA GLU A 180 -2.61 -13.73 -1.94
C GLU A 180 -3.31 -12.41 -1.60
N VAL A 181 -2.70 -11.28 -1.96
CA VAL A 181 -3.23 -9.94 -1.68
C VAL A 181 -4.45 -9.64 -2.55
N PHE A 182 -4.42 -10.04 -3.81
CA PHE A 182 -5.51 -9.80 -4.78
C PHE A 182 -6.38 -11.04 -4.96
N ASP A 183 -6.94 -11.56 -3.86
CA ASP A 183 -7.92 -12.66 -3.87
C ASP A 183 -9.37 -12.19 -3.68
N GLY A 184 -9.58 -10.87 -3.54
CA GLY A 184 -10.89 -10.23 -3.43
C GLY A 184 -11.46 -10.17 -2.01
N ARG A 185 -10.83 -10.79 -1.00
CA ARG A 185 -11.30 -10.70 0.40
C ARG A 185 -11.24 -9.29 0.98
N ARG A 186 -10.51 -8.39 0.31
CA ARG A 186 -10.28 -7.00 0.70
C ARG A 186 -11.17 -6.01 -0.09
N ALA A 187 -12.08 -6.49 -0.93
CA ALA A 187 -12.97 -5.64 -1.74
C ALA A 187 -14.10 -4.98 -0.92
N THR A 188 -13.76 -4.15 0.07
CA THR A 188 -14.72 -3.42 0.92
C THR A 188 -14.19 -2.03 1.25
N VAL A 189 -15.05 -1.02 1.03
CA VAL A 189 -14.83 0.38 1.39
C VAL A 189 -15.29 0.61 2.83
N THR A 190 -14.63 1.53 3.53
CA THR A 190 -14.92 1.93 4.91
C THR A 190 -15.13 3.44 5.00
N ASP A 191 -15.69 3.91 6.12
CA ASP A 191 -15.94 5.32 6.42
C ASP A 191 -14.87 5.95 7.34
N THR A 192 -13.73 5.28 7.50
CA THR A 192 -12.67 5.65 8.46
C THR A 192 -12.16 7.07 8.23
N VAL A 193 -11.96 7.44 6.95
CA VAL A 193 -11.44 8.75 6.59
C VAL A 193 -12.47 9.84 6.88
N GLU A 194 -13.74 9.64 6.51
CA GLU A 194 -14.81 10.59 6.88
C GLU A 194 -14.92 10.76 8.39
N ARG A 195 -14.92 9.65 9.13
CA ARG A 195 -15.14 9.65 10.58
C ARG A 195 -14.01 10.31 11.35
N ILE A 196 -12.76 10.11 10.92
CA ILE A 196 -11.58 10.63 11.64
C ILE A 196 -11.20 12.02 11.15
N LEU A 197 -11.23 12.27 9.83
CA LEU A 197 -10.73 13.52 9.25
C LEU A 197 -11.82 14.52 8.88
N GLY A 198 -13.11 14.13 8.93
CA GLY A 198 -14.23 15.01 8.60
C GLY A 198 -14.34 15.37 7.11
N ARG A 199 -13.68 14.62 6.23
CA ARG A 199 -13.70 14.79 4.77
C ARG A 199 -13.71 13.42 4.07
N PRO A 200 -14.17 13.31 2.81
CA PRO A 200 -14.07 12.06 2.07
C PRO A 200 -12.61 11.63 1.84
N PRO A 201 -12.35 10.33 1.67
CA PRO A 201 -11.05 9.84 1.22
C PRO A 201 -10.74 10.34 -0.19
N ARG A 202 -9.43 10.48 -0.48
CA ARG A 202 -8.93 10.96 -1.77
C ARG A 202 -9.27 9.92 -2.84
N ASP A 203 -9.92 10.36 -3.92
CA ASP A 203 -10.26 9.48 -5.04
C ASP A 203 -9.06 9.28 -5.96
N PHE A 204 -8.95 8.08 -6.53
CA PHE A 204 -7.90 7.74 -7.48
C PHE A 204 -7.83 8.72 -8.66
N ALA A 205 -8.97 9.23 -9.14
CA ALA A 205 -9.03 10.17 -10.24
C ALA A 205 -8.34 11.50 -9.92
N GLU A 206 -8.47 11.97 -8.68
CA GLU A 206 -7.81 13.19 -8.20
C GLU A 206 -6.30 12.96 -8.07
N TYR A 207 -5.89 11.84 -7.47
CA TYR A 207 -4.50 11.40 -7.43
C TYR A 207 -3.91 11.34 -8.83
N ALA A 208 -4.57 10.66 -9.78
CA ALA A 208 -4.10 10.51 -11.15
C ALA A 208 -3.94 11.87 -11.84
N HIS A 209 -4.88 12.80 -11.66
CA HIS A 209 -4.78 14.12 -12.25
C HIS A 209 -3.59 14.92 -11.70
N LYS A 210 -3.42 14.97 -10.37
CA LYS A 210 -2.31 15.68 -9.73
C LYS A 210 -0.96 15.08 -10.11
N THR A 211 -0.88 13.76 -10.09
CA THR A 211 0.36 13.02 -10.38
C THR A 211 0.76 13.16 -11.84
N ALA A 212 -0.17 13.09 -12.79
CA ALA A 212 0.11 13.33 -14.19
C ALA A 212 0.70 14.72 -14.44
N ALA A 213 0.25 15.76 -13.71
CA ALA A 213 0.78 17.12 -13.84
C ALA A 213 2.25 17.26 -13.44
N THR A 214 2.82 16.29 -12.71
CA THR A 214 4.24 16.27 -12.34
C THR A 214 5.16 15.73 -13.46
N GLY A 215 4.59 15.13 -14.51
CA GLY A 215 5.34 14.47 -15.58
C GLY A 215 5.94 13.12 -15.19
N VAL A 216 5.64 12.58 -13.99
CA VAL A 216 6.23 11.31 -13.52
C VAL A 216 5.91 10.13 -14.44
N TRP A 217 4.77 10.17 -15.13
CA TRP A 217 4.33 9.16 -16.09
C TRP A 217 4.62 9.50 -17.55
N ASP A 218 5.46 10.50 -17.83
CA ASP A 218 5.87 10.77 -19.20
C ASP A 218 6.61 9.54 -19.76
N ALA A 219 6.39 9.27 -21.05
CA ALA A 219 7.12 8.21 -21.71
C ALA A 219 8.62 8.48 -21.59
N HIS A 220 9.41 7.42 -21.47
CA HIS A 220 10.85 7.56 -21.65
C HIS A 220 11.09 8.27 -22.99
N ALA A 221 11.78 9.41 -22.95
CA ALA A 221 12.20 10.07 -24.17
C ALA A 221 12.96 9.03 -24.99
N ASP A 222 12.46 8.76 -26.18
CA ASP A 222 13.00 7.82 -27.16
C ASP A 222 14.53 8.03 -27.20
N ARG A 223 15.31 7.20 -26.49
CA ARG A 223 16.76 7.14 -26.68
C ARG A 223 16.96 6.47 -28.02
N ARG A 224 16.67 7.21 -29.09
CA ARG A 224 17.12 6.88 -30.43
C ARG A 224 18.64 6.91 -30.35
N LEU A 225 19.19 5.70 -30.27
CA LEU A 225 20.60 5.42 -30.49
C LEU A 225 20.99 6.10 -31.80
N GLY A 226 21.83 7.13 -31.69
CA GLY A 226 22.67 7.60 -32.79
C GLY A 226 23.90 6.71 -32.93
#